data_AF-A0A841ZAA1-F1
#
_entry.id   AF-A0A841ZAA1-F1
#
_cell.length_a   1.000
_cell.length_b   1.000
_cell.length_c   1.000
_cell.angle_alpha   90.00
_cell.angle_beta   90.00
_cell.angle_gamma   90.00
#
_symmetry.space_group_name_H-M   'P 1'
#
loop_
_entity.id
_entity.type
_entity.pdbx_description
1 polymer ?
#
loop_
_entity_poly.entity_id
_entity_poly.type
_entity_poly.pdbx_seq_one_letter_code
_entity_poly.pdbx_strand_id
1 'polypeptide(L)'
;MESMQMILIGFCFAIFFFALSFLISKLGKLPIYWVSLCANTGFFLAFLLVQRAFPAEAQIALFYLNLGILTFVLIQAALGLAHWLLKKTTSRQKNWKHS
;
A
#
# COMPACT_ATOMS: atom_id res chain seq x y z
N MET A 1 -20.32 -15.32 1.52
CA MET A 1 -19.37 -14.81 0.51
C MET A 1 -18.03 -15.43 0.85
N GLU A 2 -17.38 -16.13 -0.08
CA GLU A 2 -16.16 -16.89 0.22
C GLU A 2 -15.07 -15.91 0.70
N SER A 3 -14.39 -16.20 1.81
CA SER A 3 -13.37 -15.32 2.43
C SER A 3 -12.32 -14.82 1.42
N MET A 4 -11.98 -15.66 0.44
CA MET A 4 -11.08 -15.33 -0.66
C MET A 4 -11.56 -14.16 -1.53
N GLN A 5 -12.88 -14.06 -1.78
CA GLN A 5 -13.45 -12.97 -2.57
C GLN A 5 -13.28 -11.61 -1.86
N MET A 6 -13.43 -11.57 -0.54
CA MET A 6 -13.25 -10.33 0.21
C MET A 6 -11.79 -9.86 0.24
N ILE A 7 -10.84 -10.78 0.36
CA ILE A 7 -9.41 -10.47 0.25
C ILE A 7 -9.12 -9.89 -1.14
N LEU A 8 -9.63 -10.51 -2.20
CA LEU A 8 -9.45 -10.04 -3.57
C LEU A 8 -10.05 -8.65 -3.78
N ILE A 9 -11.26 -8.39 -3.25
CA ILE A 9 -11.89 -7.06 -3.30
C ILE A 9 -11.02 -6.02 -2.61
N GLY A 10 -10.50 -6.32 -1.41
CA GLY A 10 -9.56 -5.43 -0.70
C GLY A 10 -8.31 -5.12 -1.51
N PHE A 11 -7.75 -6.12 -2.18
CA PHE A 11 -6.61 -5.95 -3.07
C PHE A 11 -6.94 -5.07 -4.28
N CYS A 12 -8.08 -5.30 -4.94
CA CYS A 12 -8.56 -4.46 -6.05
C CYS A 12 -8.79 -3.00 -5.61
N PHE A 13 -9.33 -2.77 -4.41
CA PHE A 13 -9.46 -1.43 -3.83
C PHE A 13 -8.09 -0.76 -3.67
N ALA A 14 -7.09 -1.48 -3.18
CA ALA A 14 -5.74 -0.94 -3.01
C ALA A 14 -5.08 -0.56 -4.35
N ILE A 15 -5.30 -1.37 -5.40
CA ILE A 15 -4.87 -1.04 -6.77
C ILE A 15 -5.58 0.22 -7.28
N PHE A 16 -6.89 0.32 -7.07
CA PHE A 16 -7.66 1.50 -7.47
C PHE A 16 -7.12 2.78 -6.81
N PHE A 17 -6.82 2.74 -5.51
CA PHE A 17 -6.21 3.88 -4.82
C PHE A 17 -4.78 4.16 -5.26
N PHE A 18 -4.01 3.15 -5.66
CA PHE A 18 -2.72 3.36 -6.30
C PHE A 18 -2.87 4.11 -7.64
N ALA A 19 -3.85 3.72 -8.46
CA ALA A 19 -4.14 4.41 -9.72
C ALA A 19 -4.59 5.87 -9.50
N LEU A 20 -5.45 6.12 -8.51
CA LEU A 20 -5.81 7.48 -8.10
C LEU A 20 -4.61 8.28 -7.59
N SER A 21 -3.70 7.63 -6.86
CA SER A 21 -2.47 8.24 -6.38
C SER A 21 -1.55 8.69 -7.52
N PHE A 22 -1.64 8.08 -8.71
CA PHE A 22 -0.94 8.54 -9.90
C PHE A 22 -1.41 9.94 -10.34
N LEU A 23 -2.73 10.18 -10.34
CA LEU A 23 -3.29 11.49 -10.68
C LEU A 23 -2.84 12.56 -9.68
N ILE A 24 -2.96 12.25 -8.38
CA ILE A 24 -2.54 13.15 -7.30
C ILE A 24 -1.03 13.42 -7.35
N SER A 25 -0.22 12.39 -7.59
CA SER A 25 1.23 12.50 -7.76
C SER A 25 1.62 13.45 -8.89
N LYS A 26 0.93 13.37 -10.04
CA LYS A 26 1.14 14.29 -11.16
C LYS A 26 0.79 15.73 -10.82
N LEU A 27 -0.35 15.96 -10.16
CA LEU A 27 -0.80 17.30 -9.77
C LEU A 27 0.12 17.92 -8.69
N GLY A 28 0.50 17.14 -7.70
CA GLY A 28 1.32 17.59 -6.56
C GLY A 28 2.83 17.56 -6.80
N LYS A 29 3.31 17.01 -7.93
CA LYS A 29 4.73 16.73 -8.21
C LYS A 29 5.41 15.92 -7.10
N LEU A 30 4.64 15.07 -6.41
CA LEU A 30 5.11 14.21 -5.34
C LEU A 30 5.39 12.80 -5.86
N PRO A 31 6.35 12.04 -5.30
CA PRO A 31 6.58 10.66 -5.73
C PRO A 31 5.35 9.79 -5.47
N ILE A 32 4.83 9.16 -6.54
CA ILE A 32 3.64 8.29 -6.46
C ILE A 32 3.73 7.23 -5.36
N TYR A 33 4.93 6.71 -5.14
CA TYR A 33 5.21 5.74 -4.09
C TYR A 33 4.70 6.21 -2.72
N TRP A 34 5.09 7.42 -2.30
CA TRP A 34 4.70 7.96 -0.99
C TRP A 34 3.23 8.31 -0.94
N VAL A 35 2.68 8.88 -2.02
CA VAL A 35 1.25 9.22 -2.11
C VAL A 35 0.39 7.95 -1.94
N SER A 36 0.71 6.89 -2.68
CA SER A 36 -0.01 5.62 -2.58
C SER A 36 0.17 4.93 -1.24
N LEU A 37 1.39 4.90 -0.71
CA LEU A 37 1.65 4.25 0.57
C LEU A 37 0.83 4.93 1.68
N CYS A 38 0.85 6.26 1.73
CA CYS A 38 0.04 7.03 2.67
C CYS A 38 -1.46 6.76 2.48
N ALA A 39 -1.97 6.77 1.24
CA ALA A 39 -3.38 6.51 0.96
C ALA A 39 -3.82 5.12 1.42
N ASN A 40 -3.11 4.07 1.01
CA ASN A 40 -3.46 2.68 1.32
C ASN A 40 -3.27 2.35 2.80
N THR A 41 -2.24 2.87 3.46
CA THR A 41 -2.08 2.75 4.91
C THR A 41 -3.17 3.51 5.66
N GLY A 42 -3.55 4.69 5.20
CA GLY A 42 -4.68 5.46 5.77
C GLY A 42 -5.99 4.68 5.70
N PHE A 43 -6.29 4.07 4.55
CA PHE A 43 -7.47 3.20 4.39
C PHE A 43 -7.41 1.96 5.29
N PHE A 44 -6.26 1.30 5.35
CA PHE A 44 -6.08 0.14 6.22
C PHE A 44 -6.39 0.48 7.69
N LEU A 45 -5.84 1.61 8.18
CA LEU A 45 -6.06 2.08 9.54
C LEU A 45 -7.53 2.49 9.76
N ALA A 46 -8.13 3.18 8.80
CA ALA A 46 -9.54 3.57 8.89
C ALA A 46 -10.46 2.36 9.05
N PHE A 47 -10.30 1.33 8.20
CA PHE A 47 -11.09 0.10 8.31
C PHE A 47 -10.77 -0.68 9.58
N LEU A 48 -9.51 -0.70 10.03
CA LEU A 48 -9.11 -1.37 11.27
C LEU A 48 -9.77 -0.74 12.51
N LEU A 49 -9.94 0.58 12.51
CA LEU A 49 -10.55 1.31 13.62
C LEU A 49 -12.08 1.24 13.58
N VAL A 50 -12.66 1.40 12.39
CA VAL A 50 -14.11 1.47 12.21
C VAL A 50 -14.78 0.10 12.27
N GLN A 51 -14.08 -1.01 12.00
CA GLN A 51 -14.69 -2.34 12.02
C GLN A 51 -15.44 -2.65 13.34
N ARG A 52 -14.97 -2.14 14.48
CA ARG A 52 -15.62 -2.36 15.79
C ARG A 52 -17.02 -1.74 15.90
N ALA A 53 -17.37 -0.81 15.03
CA ALA A 53 -18.69 -0.19 14.99
C ALA A 53 -19.74 -1.03 14.23
N PHE A 54 -19.31 -2.11 13.56
CA PHE A 54 -20.18 -2.97 12.76
C PHE A 54 -20.58 -4.26 13.50
N PRO A 55 -21.71 -4.90 13.12
CA PRO A 55 -22.09 -6.22 13.64
C PRO A 55 -21.06 -7.31 13.27
N ALA A 56 -21.05 -8.41 14.01
CA ALA A 56 -20.00 -9.45 13.95
C ALA A 56 -19.78 -10.02 12.54
N GLU A 57 -20.86 -10.21 11.78
CA GLU A 57 -20.86 -10.73 10.41
C GLU A 57 -20.15 -9.77 9.45
N ALA A 58 -20.36 -8.46 9.63
CA ALA A 58 -19.70 -7.42 8.85
C ALA A 58 -18.25 -7.21 9.30
N GLN A 59 -17.93 -7.43 10.58
CA GLN A 59 -16.56 -7.37 11.09
C GLN A 59 -15.66 -8.39 10.40
N ILE A 60 -16.13 -9.64 10.26
CA ILE A 60 -15.38 -10.71 9.59
C ILE A 60 -15.11 -10.34 8.13
N ALA A 61 -16.13 -9.83 7.44
CA ALA A 61 -16.00 -9.41 6.05
C ALA A 61 -15.01 -8.24 5.89
N LEU A 62 -15.11 -7.22 6.75
CA LEU A 62 -14.19 -6.08 6.80
C LEU A 62 -12.76 -6.52 7.13
N PHE A 63 -12.58 -7.49 8.02
CA PHE A 63 -11.26 -8.04 8.34
C PHE A 63 -10.59 -8.67 7.11
N TYR A 64 -11.31 -9.50 6.35
CA TYR A 64 -10.78 -10.10 5.12
C TYR A 64 -10.49 -9.05 4.04
N LEU A 65 -11.34 -8.04 3.89
CA LEU A 65 -11.06 -6.90 3.01
C LEU A 65 -9.79 -6.17 3.45
N ASN A 66 -9.61 -5.95 4.75
CA ASN A 66 -8.45 -5.25 5.29
C ASN A 66 -7.14 -6.06 5.11
N LEU A 67 -7.22 -7.40 5.14
CA LEU A 67 -6.09 -8.27 4.78
C LEU A 67 -5.65 -8.09 3.33
N GLY A 68 -6.59 -7.90 2.40
CA GLY A 68 -6.28 -7.59 1.00
C GLY A 68 -5.51 -6.27 0.86
N ILE A 69 -5.98 -5.22 1.56
CA ILE A 69 -5.31 -3.91 1.58
C ILE A 69 -3.92 -4.01 2.20
N LEU A 70 -3.80 -4.67 3.36
CA LEU A 70 -2.53 -4.87 4.06
C LEU A 70 -1.50 -5.57 3.20
N THR A 71 -1.90 -6.61 2.47
CA THR A 71 -1.01 -7.35 1.57
C THR A 71 -0.39 -6.42 0.54
N PHE A 72 -1.19 -5.54 -0.06
CA PHE A 72 -0.70 -4.56 -1.03
C PHE A 72 0.26 -3.54 -0.38
N VAL A 73 -0.07 -3.03 0.80
CA VAL A 73 0.79 -2.11 1.57
C VAL A 73 2.16 -2.74 1.85
N LEU A 74 2.19 -4.01 2.28
CA LEU A 74 3.44 -4.74 2.54
C LEU A 74 4.27 -4.94 1.27
N ILE A 75 3.63 -5.28 0.15
CA ILE A 75 4.30 -5.39 -1.16
C ILE A 75 4.92 -4.03 -1.54
N GLN A 76 4.18 -2.93 -1.39
CA GLN A 76 4.71 -1.59 -1.67
C GLN A 76 5.89 -1.25 -0.75
N ALA A 77 5.77 -1.50 0.56
CA ALA A 77 6.85 -1.27 1.51
C ALA A 77 8.12 -2.05 1.13
N ALA A 78 7.98 -3.34 0.78
CA ALA A 78 9.09 -4.19 0.37
C ALA A 78 9.76 -3.69 -0.92
N LEU A 79 8.99 -3.34 -1.95
CA LEU A 79 9.52 -2.80 -3.21
C LEU A 79 10.21 -1.45 -3.00
N GLY A 80 9.64 -0.58 -2.17
CA GLY A 80 10.24 0.71 -1.83
C GLY A 80 11.56 0.57 -1.08
N LEU A 81 11.62 -0.36 -0.11
CA LEU A 81 12.84 -0.70 0.62
C LEU A 81 13.91 -1.26 -0.33
N ALA A 82 13.55 -2.20 -1.20
CA ALA A 82 14.45 -2.79 -2.19
C ALA A 82 15.02 -1.73 -3.14
N HIS A 83 14.17 -0.84 -3.66
CA HIS A 83 14.60 0.27 -4.51
C HIS A 83 15.55 1.22 -3.79
N TRP A 84 15.29 1.54 -2.51
CA TRP A 84 16.17 2.37 -1.70
C TRP A 84 17.54 1.72 -1.47
N LEU A 85 17.55 0.42 -1.15
CA LEU A 85 18.79 -0.35 -0.96
C LEU A 85 19.63 -0.39 -2.24
N LEU A 86 19.02 -0.67 -3.39
CA LEU A 86 19.68 -0.68 -4.69
C LEU A 86 20.27 0.70 -5.04
N LYS A 87 19.50 1.78 -4.84
CA LYS A 87 20.01 3.14 -5.08
C LYS A 87 21.24 3.46 -4.22
N LYS A 88 21.24 2.99 -2.97
CA LYS A 88 22.34 3.22 -2.02
C LYS A 88 23.59 2.42 -2.40
N THR A 89 23.45 1.18 -2.84
CA THR A 89 24.60 0.35 -3.29
C THR A 89 25.22 0.91 -4.58
N THR A 90 24.41 1.30 -5.57
CA THR A 90 24.92 1.91 -6.81
C THR A 90 25.64 3.24 -6.56
N SER A 91 25.11 4.08 -5.66
CA SER A 91 25.77 5.35 -5.29
C SER A 91 27.12 5.13 -4.62
N ARG A 92 27.23 4.13 -3.73
CA ARG A 92 28.51 3.74 -3.11
C ARG A 92 29.52 3.24 -4.14
N GLN A 93 29.09 2.40 -5.07
CA GLN A 93 29.97 1.87 -6.12
C GLN A 93 30.47 2.97 -7.07
N LYS A 94 29.63 3.96 -7.40
CA LYS A 94 30.03 5.10 -8.23
C LYS A 94 31.06 5.98 -7.51
N ASN A 95 30.87 6.26 -6.22
CA ASN A 95 31.84 7.04 -5.44
C ASN A 95 33.18 6.32 -5.27
N TRP A 96 33.18 4.99 -5.16
CA TRP A 96 34.41 4.19 -5.10
C TRP A 96 35.21 4.17 -6.41
N LYS A 97 34.55 4.30 -7.57
CA LYS A 97 35.23 4.36 -8.88
C LYS A 97 35.80 5.74 -9.23
N HIS A 98 35.46 6.77 -8.47
CA HIS A 98 35.90 8.15 -8.68
C HIS A 98 36.82 8.67 -7.56
N SER A 99 37.23 7.79 -6.63
CA SER A 99 38.25 8.03 -5.61
C SER A 99 39.54 7.30 -5.97
#